data_AF-A0A940KS89-F1
#
_entry.id   AF-A0A940KS89-F1
#
_cell.length_a   1.000
_cell.length_b   1.000
_cell.length_c   1.000
_cell.angle_alpha   90.00
_cell.angle_beta   90.00
_cell.angle_gamma   90.00
#
_symmetry.space_group_name_H-M   'P 1'
#
loop_
_entity.id
_entity.type
_entity.pdbx_description
1 polymer ?
#
loop_
_entity_poly.entity_id
_entity_poly.type
_entity_poly.pdbx_seq_one_letter_code
_entity_poly.pdbx_strand_id
1 'polypeptide(L)'
;MLVEKYKIQESNDSQLSAHKAKLSGLTGSLANTESIIEKLIAFQVAIPSWALGAGGTRFGRFSIGGEPRNLEEKIEDVGLLQALNQSSGAISLHIPWDIPENATSIKALAAQHGLRFDAVNSNTFQDQKGQEHSYKFGSLQHVDKAVRKQAIEHNIEVIKQGVALGSESLTVW
;
A
#
# COMPACT_ATOMS: atom_id res chain seq x y z
N MET A 1 -2.29 -15.02 5.13
CA MET A 1 -1.52 -16.27 5.42
C MET A 1 -0.08 -15.85 5.69
N LEU A 2 0.49 -16.17 6.85
CA LEU A 2 1.88 -15.81 7.14
C LEU A 2 2.79 -16.98 6.73
N VAL A 3 3.71 -16.73 5.80
CA VAL A 3 4.73 -17.71 5.40
C VAL A 3 5.90 -17.63 6.36
N GLU A 4 6.25 -18.75 6.98
CA GLU A 4 7.38 -18.79 7.91
C GLU A 4 8.71 -18.63 7.16
N LYS A 5 9.64 -17.87 7.74
CA LYS A 5 10.93 -17.53 7.11
C LYS A 5 11.71 -18.77 6.64
N TYR A 6 11.63 -19.89 7.35
CA TYR A 6 12.34 -21.11 6.98
C TYR A 6 11.82 -21.71 5.67
N LYS A 7 10.53 -21.58 5.34
CA LYS A 7 9.97 -22.05 4.06
C LYS A 7 10.48 -21.24 2.87
N ILE A 8 10.64 -19.93 3.06
CA ILE A 8 11.27 -19.05 2.06
C ILE A 8 12.72 -19.50 1.83
N GLN A 9 13.46 -19.74 2.92
CA GLN A 9 14.85 -20.19 2.82
C GLN A 9 14.98 -21.55 2.13
N GLU A 10 14.14 -22.52 2.48
CA GLU A 10 14.12 -23.85 1.84
C GLU A 10 13.84 -23.74 0.34
N SER A 11 12.88 -22.89 -0.06
CA SER A 11 12.60 -22.62 -1.47
C SER A 11 13.79 -21.99 -2.18
N ASN A 12 14.46 -21.02 -1.55
CA ASN A 12 15.65 -20.35 -2.10
C ASN A 12 16.82 -21.33 -2.25
N ASP A 13 17.08 -22.17 -1.24
CA ASP A 13 18.16 -23.14 -1.25
C ASP A 13 17.99 -24.16 -2.37
N SER A 14 16.76 -24.63 -2.60
CA SER A 14 16.45 -25.56 -3.69
C SER A 14 16.74 -24.98 -5.09
N GLN A 15 16.68 -23.64 -5.23
CA GLN A 15 16.86 -22.94 -6.50
C GLN A 15 18.24 -22.27 -6.65
N LEU A 16 19.04 -22.24 -5.59
CA LEU A 16 20.26 -21.44 -5.50
C LEU A 16 21.28 -21.80 -6.57
N SER A 17 21.50 -23.09 -6.83
CA SER A 17 22.46 -23.56 -7.84
C SER A 17 22.07 -23.09 -9.24
N ALA A 18 20.80 -23.21 -9.61
CA ALA A 18 20.29 -22.77 -10.90
C ALA A 18 20.33 -21.23 -11.05
N HIS A 19 20.01 -20.50 -9.97
CA HIS A 19 20.13 -19.05 -9.94
C HIS A 19 21.57 -18.58 -10.14
N LYS A 20 22.55 -19.15 -9.40
CA LYS A 20 23.97 -18.81 -9.52
C LYS A 20 24.52 -19.02 -10.93
N ALA A 21 24.14 -20.14 -11.57
CA ALA A 21 24.55 -20.42 -12.95
C ALA A 21 24.04 -19.36 -13.94
N LYS A 22 22.76 -18.98 -13.83
CA LYS A 22 22.15 -17.93 -14.68
C LYS A 22 22.78 -16.56 -14.42
N LEU A 23 22.94 -16.19 -13.15
CA LEU A 23 23.51 -14.90 -12.76
C LEU A 23 24.96 -14.76 -13.26
N SER A 24 25.78 -15.82 -13.11
CA SER A 24 27.15 -15.84 -13.61
C SER A 24 27.22 -15.54 -15.12
N GLY A 25 26.35 -16.19 -15.92
CA GLY A 25 26.25 -15.92 -17.37
C GLY A 25 25.90 -14.48 -17.71
N LEU A 26 25.00 -13.84 -16.93
CA LEU A 26 24.65 -12.43 -17.09
C LEU A 26 25.82 -11.51 -16.70
N THR A 27 26.42 -11.73 -15.52
CA THR A 27 27.55 -10.91 -15.04
C THR A 27 28.76 -10.98 -15.97
N GLY A 28 28.95 -12.09 -16.69
CA GLY A 28 30.03 -12.23 -17.67
C GLY A 28 29.75 -11.58 -19.03
N SER A 29 28.50 -11.21 -19.35
CA SER A 29 28.10 -10.68 -20.66
C SER A 29 27.61 -9.22 -20.63
N LEU A 30 27.18 -8.73 -19.47
CA LEU A 30 26.68 -7.36 -19.27
C LEU A 30 27.68 -6.53 -18.44
N ALA A 31 28.07 -5.38 -18.97
CA ALA A 31 28.85 -4.40 -18.22
C ALA A 31 28.03 -3.79 -17.07
N ASN A 32 28.70 -3.43 -15.97
CA ASN A 32 28.09 -2.78 -14.78
C ASN A 32 26.96 -3.58 -14.11
N THR A 33 26.94 -4.91 -14.26
CA THR A 33 25.86 -5.76 -13.73
C THR A 33 25.67 -5.59 -12.22
N GLU A 34 26.75 -5.50 -11.44
CA GLU A 34 26.66 -5.32 -9.98
C GLU A 34 25.92 -4.02 -9.61
N SER A 35 26.28 -2.90 -10.25
CA SER A 35 25.61 -1.62 -10.01
C SER A 35 24.13 -1.63 -10.43
N ILE A 36 23.78 -2.39 -11.48
CA ILE A 36 22.38 -2.57 -11.87
C ILE A 36 21.63 -3.36 -10.79
N ILE A 37 22.22 -4.44 -10.28
CA ILE A 37 21.63 -5.26 -9.22
C ILE A 37 21.42 -4.42 -7.95
N GLU A 38 22.40 -3.61 -7.54
CA GLU A 38 22.27 -2.71 -6.38
C GLU A 38 21.08 -1.74 -6.55
N LYS A 39 20.89 -1.17 -7.75
CA LYS A 39 19.74 -0.30 -8.04
C LYS A 39 18.42 -1.05 -7.97
N LEU A 40 18.38 -2.30 -8.44
CA LEU A 40 17.18 -3.14 -8.37
C LEU A 40 16.84 -3.51 -6.92
N ILE A 41 17.84 -3.82 -6.09
CA ILE A 41 17.66 -4.10 -4.66
C ILE A 41 17.13 -2.86 -3.93
N ALA A 42 17.64 -1.68 -4.27
CA ALA A 42 17.21 -0.43 -3.66
C ALA A 42 15.83 0.05 -4.12
N PHE A 43 15.30 -0.48 -5.23
CA PHE A 43 14.04 -0.03 -5.81
C PHE A 43 12.85 -0.50 -4.95
N GLN A 44 12.01 0.45 -4.56
CA GLN A 44 10.83 0.21 -3.72
C GLN A 44 9.60 0.80 -4.39
N VAL A 45 8.48 0.09 -4.27
CA VAL A 45 7.15 0.53 -4.74
C VAL A 45 6.16 0.33 -3.61
N ALA A 46 5.45 1.39 -3.23
CA ALA A 46 4.41 1.30 -2.21
C ALA A 46 3.21 0.48 -2.72
N ILE A 47 2.68 -0.39 -1.87
CA ILE A 47 1.50 -1.19 -2.20
C ILE A 47 0.23 -0.47 -1.75
N PRO A 48 -0.75 -0.26 -2.64
CA PRO A 48 -2.03 0.32 -2.27
C PRO A 48 -2.87 -0.66 -1.43
N SER A 49 -3.32 -0.22 -0.26
CA SER A 49 -4.15 -1.01 0.66
C SER A 49 -5.45 -1.55 0.02
N TRP A 50 -5.99 -0.82 -0.96
CA TRP A 50 -7.25 -1.14 -1.65
C TRP A 50 -7.12 -2.17 -2.77
N ALA A 51 -5.90 -2.61 -3.11
CA ALA A 51 -5.67 -3.59 -4.18
C ALA A 51 -5.62 -5.05 -3.71
N LEU A 52 -5.72 -5.29 -2.40
CA LEU A 52 -5.56 -6.63 -1.80
C LEU A 52 -6.87 -7.42 -1.75
N GLY A 53 -8.01 -6.73 -1.78
CA GLY A 53 -9.31 -7.37 -1.96
C GLY A 53 -9.62 -7.62 -3.42
N ALA A 54 -10.63 -8.46 -3.70
CA ALA A 54 -11.12 -8.62 -5.06
C ALA A 54 -11.60 -7.27 -5.60
N GLY A 55 -11.00 -6.83 -6.70
CA GLY A 55 -11.45 -5.67 -7.45
C GLY A 55 -12.87 -5.87 -8.00
N GLY A 56 -13.46 -4.79 -8.49
CA GLY A 56 -14.78 -4.82 -9.09
C GLY A 56 -14.86 -3.91 -10.29
N THR A 57 -15.88 -4.11 -11.09
CA THR A 57 -16.28 -3.17 -12.14
C THR A 57 -17.65 -2.61 -11.79
N ARG A 58 -18.13 -1.65 -12.59
CA ARG A 58 -19.52 -1.17 -12.50
C ARG A 58 -20.58 -2.27 -12.71
N PHE A 59 -20.20 -3.44 -13.25
CA PHE A 59 -21.12 -4.54 -13.54
C PHE A 59 -21.18 -5.59 -12.42
N GLY A 60 -20.14 -5.69 -11.61
CA GLY A 60 -20.07 -6.72 -10.58
C GLY A 60 -18.71 -6.85 -9.93
N ARG A 61 -18.73 -7.52 -8.79
CA ARG A 61 -17.58 -7.89 -7.96
C ARG A 61 -17.76 -9.35 -7.54
N PHE A 62 -16.74 -10.17 -7.75
CA PHE A 62 -16.78 -11.60 -7.46
C PHE A 62 -15.68 -11.92 -6.44
N SER A 63 -16.08 -12.09 -5.18
CA SER A 63 -15.15 -12.48 -4.13
C SER A 63 -14.75 -13.94 -4.27
N ILE A 64 -13.49 -14.25 -3.96
CA ILE A 64 -12.93 -15.62 -4.00
C ILE A 64 -12.64 -16.18 -2.60
N GLY A 65 -12.95 -15.42 -1.54
CA GLY A 65 -12.60 -15.76 -0.16
C GLY A 65 -11.13 -15.47 0.18
N GLY A 66 -10.85 -15.22 1.46
CA GLY A 66 -9.50 -14.89 1.94
C GLY A 66 -9.05 -13.45 1.73
N GLU A 67 -9.95 -12.55 1.37
CA GLU A 67 -9.66 -11.11 1.24
C GLU A 67 -9.53 -10.44 2.62
N PRO A 68 -8.63 -9.46 2.78
CA PRO A 68 -8.46 -8.77 4.05
C PRO A 68 -9.68 -7.90 4.38
N ARG A 69 -10.12 -7.96 5.63
CA ARG A 69 -11.38 -7.38 6.13
C ARG A 69 -11.19 -6.04 6.80
N ASN A 70 -9.98 -5.77 7.29
CA ASN A 70 -9.61 -4.57 8.04
C ASN A 70 -8.20 -4.11 7.65
N LEU A 71 -7.75 -3.02 8.25
CA LEU A 71 -6.43 -2.44 7.96
C LEU A 71 -5.29 -3.36 8.42
N GLU A 72 -5.44 -4.03 9.54
CA GLU A 72 -4.46 -4.95 10.10
C GLU A 72 -4.19 -6.11 9.14
N GLU A 73 -5.23 -6.76 8.62
CA GLU A 73 -5.11 -7.84 7.63
C GLU A 73 -4.50 -7.33 6.31
N LYS A 74 -4.83 -6.11 5.88
CA LYS A 74 -4.17 -5.49 4.72
C LYS A 74 -2.68 -5.31 4.97
N ILE A 75 -2.27 -4.88 6.16
CA ILE A 75 -0.86 -4.73 6.54
C ILE A 75 -0.15 -6.08 6.56
N GLU A 76 -0.78 -7.12 7.10
CA GLU A 76 -0.23 -8.48 7.09
C GLU A 76 -0.01 -9.00 5.66
N ASP A 77 -0.98 -8.78 4.76
CA ASP A 77 -0.90 -9.20 3.36
C ASP A 77 0.19 -8.44 2.59
N VAL A 78 0.33 -7.12 2.77
CA VAL A 78 1.47 -6.36 2.20
C VAL A 78 2.78 -6.82 2.84
N GLY A 79 2.78 -7.14 4.12
CA GLY A 79 3.94 -7.66 4.83
C GLY A 79 4.46 -8.96 4.22
N LEU A 80 3.55 -9.82 3.77
CA LEU A 80 3.91 -11.02 3.01
C LEU A 80 4.55 -10.67 1.66
N LEU A 81 3.99 -9.71 0.91
CA LEU A 81 4.58 -9.25 -0.35
C LEU A 81 6.01 -8.75 -0.12
N GLN A 82 6.21 -7.90 0.88
CA GLN A 82 7.53 -7.39 1.24
C GLN A 82 8.49 -8.50 1.64
N ALA A 83 8.03 -9.50 2.42
CA ALA A 83 8.86 -10.64 2.80
C ALA A 83 9.35 -11.43 1.57
N LEU A 84 8.51 -11.58 0.54
CA LEU A 84 8.81 -12.37 -0.65
C LEU A 84 9.61 -11.60 -1.72
N ASN A 85 9.30 -10.33 -1.96
CA ASN A 85 9.86 -9.55 -3.07
C ASN A 85 10.88 -8.48 -2.65
N GLN A 86 10.97 -8.15 -1.36
CA GLN A 86 11.84 -7.12 -0.78
C GLN A 86 11.77 -5.74 -1.46
N SER A 87 10.71 -5.44 -2.21
CA SER A 87 10.51 -4.24 -3.04
C SER A 87 9.17 -3.55 -2.78
N SER A 88 8.47 -3.97 -1.72
CA SER A 88 7.16 -3.51 -1.27
C SER A 88 7.20 -2.95 0.15
N GLY A 89 8.30 -2.28 0.53
CA GLY A 89 8.58 -1.84 1.90
C GLY A 89 7.67 -0.72 2.43
N ALA A 90 6.61 -0.36 1.72
CA ALA A 90 5.65 0.65 2.15
C ALA A 90 4.21 0.30 1.73
N ILE A 91 3.25 0.76 2.52
CA ILE A 91 1.82 0.68 2.23
C ILE A 91 1.22 2.09 2.08
N SER A 92 0.40 2.29 1.05
CA SER A 92 -0.33 3.54 0.82
C SER A 92 -1.79 3.37 1.24
N LEU A 93 -2.28 4.29 2.08
CA LEU A 93 -3.62 4.21 2.67
C LEU A 93 -4.60 5.15 1.97
N HIS A 94 -5.88 4.77 1.98
CA HIS A 94 -6.96 5.58 1.45
C HIS A 94 -7.99 5.89 2.53
N ILE A 95 -8.20 7.17 2.82
CA ILE A 95 -9.10 7.63 3.88
C ILE A 95 -10.43 8.07 3.26
N PRO A 96 -11.59 7.57 3.73
CA PRO A 96 -11.79 6.89 5.03
C PRO A 96 -11.81 5.35 5.02
N TRP A 97 -11.43 4.68 3.93
CA TRP A 97 -11.46 3.20 3.89
C TRP A 97 -10.51 2.54 4.89
N ASP A 98 -9.43 3.22 5.26
CA ASP A 98 -8.34 2.73 6.11
C ASP A 98 -8.09 3.63 7.32
N ILE A 99 -9.14 4.16 7.96
CA ILE A 99 -8.95 4.97 9.17
C ILE A 99 -8.39 4.09 10.29
N PRO A 100 -7.22 4.41 10.86
CA PRO A 100 -6.69 3.66 11.98
C PRO A 100 -7.48 3.98 13.25
N GLU A 101 -7.89 2.96 14.01
CA GLU A 101 -8.47 3.15 15.35
C GLU A 101 -7.42 3.70 16.33
N ASN A 102 -6.17 3.24 16.18
CA ASN A 102 -5.02 3.71 16.95
C ASN A 102 -3.78 3.78 16.05
N ALA A 103 -3.38 4.99 15.70
CA ALA A 103 -2.23 5.22 14.82
C ALA A 103 -0.92 4.62 15.37
N THR A 104 -0.69 4.65 16.68
CA THR A 104 0.50 4.08 17.31
C THR A 104 0.57 2.56 17.14
N SER A 105 -0.55 1.87 17.40
CA SER A 105 -0.64 0.41 17.23
C SER A 105 -0.46 0.02 15.76
N ILE A 106 -1.08 0.75 14.84
CA ILE A 106 -0.98 0.50 13.40
C ILE A 106 0.45 0.73 12.89
N LYS A 107 1.17 1.75 13.38
CA LYS A 107 2.60 1.93 13.10
C LYS A 107 3.45 0.79 13.62
N ALA A 108 3.19 0.35 14.85
CA ALA A 108 3.93 -0.76 15.42
C ALA A 108 3.73 -2.05 14.60
N LEU A 109 2.49 -2.32 14.18
CA LEU A 109 2.16 -3.47 13.32
C LEU A 109 2.88 -3.37 11.96
N ALA A 110 2.79 -2.23 11.27
CA ALA A 110 3.49 -2.05 10.00
C ALA A 110 5.01 -2.27 10.14
N ALA A 111 5.62 -1.73 11.20
CA ALA A 111 7.04 -1.90 11.47
C ALA A 111 7.43 -3.38 11.72
N GLN A 112 6.58 -4.17 12.37
CA GLN A 112 6.83 -5.62 12.56
C GLN A 112 6.91 -6.38 11.22
N HIS A 113 6.22 -5.89 10.20
CA HIS A 113 6.25 -6.43 8.85
C HIS A 113 7.29 -5.76 7.93
N GLY A 114 8.15 -4.89 8.47
CA GLY A 114 9.15 -4.16 7.69
C GLY A 114 8.53 -3.12 6.75
N LEU A 115 7.35 -2.62 7.10
CA LEU A 115 6.60 -1.64 6.31
C LEU A 115 6.65 -0.26 6.97
N ARG A 116 6.67 0.76 6.11
CA ARG A 116 6.34 2.16 6.45
C ARG A 116 5.05 2.59 5.75
N PHE A 117 4.52 3.75 6.12
CA PHE A 117 3.42 4.36 5.39
C PHE A 117 3.95 5.31 4.31
N ASP A 118 3.50 5.10 3.08
CA ASP A 118 3.74 6.02 1.96
C ASP A 118 2.71 7.17 1.99
N ALA A 119 2.44 7.82 0.86
CA ALA A 119 1.40 8.85 0.76
C ALA A 119 0.04 8.33 1.24
N VAL A 120 -0.69 9.19 1.97
CA VAL A 120 -2.12 9.00 2.24
C VAL A 120 -2.96 9.56 1.09
N ASN A 121 -4.11 8.96 0.83
CA ASN A 121 -4.99 9.33 -0.28
C ASN A 121 -6.36 9.78 0.25
N SER A 122 -6.81 10.96 -0.17
CA SER A 122 -8.13 11.49 0.21
C SER A 122 -9.24 10.95 -0.68
N ASN A 123 -10.36 10.51 -0.10
CA ASN A 123 -11.58 10.21 -0.86
C ASN A 123 -12.59 11.37 -0.81
N THR A 124 -12.70 12.10 -1.91
CA THR A 124 -13.81 13.07 -2.13
C THR A 124 -14.55 12.82 -3.44
N PHE A 125 -14.45 11.59 -3.98
CA PHE A 125 -15.16 11.13 -5.17
C PHE A 125 -16.34 10.19 -4.83
N GLN A 126 -16.50 9.89 -3.54
CA GLN A 126 -17.57 9.04 -3.02
C GLN A 126 -18.19 9.69 -1.77
N ASP A 127 -19.51 9.61 -1.67
CA ASP A 127 -20.26 10.03 -0.50
C ASP A 127 -20.05 9.08 0.68
N GLN A 128 -19.70 9.63 1.85
CA GLN A 128 -19.50 8.87 3.09
C GLN A 128 -20.76 8.83 3.94
N LYS A 129 -20.90 7.78 4.76
CA LYS A 129 -22.04 7.62 5.66
C LYS A 129 -22.10 8.79 6.64
N GLY A 130 -23.23 9.51 6.63
CA GLY A 130 -23.47 10.63 7.54
C GLY A 130 -22.81 11.95 7.12
N GLN A 131 -22.22 12.06 5.93
CA GLN A 131 -21.72 13.34 5.44
C GLN A 131 -22.88 14.31 5.19
N GLU A 132 -22.64 15.60 5.41
CA GLU A 132 -23.64 16.65 5.27
C GLU A 132 -23.92 16.98 3.79
N HIS A 133 -22.86 17.07 2.98
CA HIS A 133 -22.96 17.44 1.57
C HIS A 133 -22.45 16.36 0.64
N SER A 134 -23.22 16.07 -0.43
CA SER A 134 -22.84 15.15 -1.50
C SER A 134 -21.72 15.70 -2.40
N TYR A 135 -20.84 14.81 -2.85
CA TYR A 135 -19.80 15.09 -3.86
C TYR A 135 -20.23 14.74 -5.29
N LYS A 136 -21.52 14.41 -5.51
CA LYS A 136 -22.06 14.01 -6.82
C LYS A 136 -21.72 14.98 -7.97
N PHE A 137 -21.65 16.29 -7.70
CA PHE A 137 -21.34 17.32 -8.70
C PHE A 137 -19.95 17.94 -8.52
N GLY A 138 -19.06 17.25 -7.82
CA GLY A 138 -17.69 17.70 -7.52
C GLY A 138 -17.44 17.89 -6.02
N SER A 139 -16.17 18.06 -5.66
CA SER A 139 -15.69 18.26 -4.28
C SER A 139 -14.93 19.59 -4.13
N LEU A 140 -13.61 19.58 -4.33
CA LEU A 140 -12.75 20.77 -4.19
C LEU A 140 -13.08 21.87 -5.21
N GLN A 141 -13.70 21.52 -6.33
CA GLN A 141 -14.15 22.44 -7.39
C GLN A 141 -15.69 22.54 -7.49
N HIS A 142 -16.42 22.11 -6.47
CA HIS A 142 -17.87 22.22 -6.45
C HIS A 142 -18.33 23.69 -6.45
N VAL A 143 -19.47 24.02 -7.08
CA VAL A 143 -20.00 25.40 -7.16
C VAL A 143 -20.39 25.98 -5.80
N ASP A 144 -21.00 25.15 -4.96
CA ASP A 144 -21.36 25.49 -3.58
C ASP A 144 -20.10 25.54 -2.69
N LYS A 145 -19.96 26.63 -1.94
CA LYS A 145 -18.84 26.88 -1.03
C LYS A 145 -18.83 25.91 0.15
N ALA A 146 -19.98 25.47 0.63
CA ALA A 146 -20.08 24.57 1.76
C ALA A 146 -19.51 23.18 1.44
N VAL A 147 -19.78 22.68 0.22
CA VAL A 147 -19.21 21.42 -0.30
C VAL A 147 -17.69 21.50 -0.41
N ARG A 148 -17.16 22.62 -0.95
CA ARG A 148 -15.70 22.81 -1.02
C ARG A 148 -15.07 22.86 0.36
N LYS A 149 -15.71 23.53 1.32
CA LYS A 149 -15.25 23.59 2.70
C LYS A 149 -15.18 22.19 3.33
N GLN A 150 -16.23 21.37 3.18
CA GLN A 150 -16.24 19.98 3.64
C GLN A 150 -15.10 19.15 3.02
N ALA A 151 -14.86 19.29 1.71
CA ALA A 151 -13.77 18.58 1.03
C ALA A 151 -12.37 19.02 1.50
N ILE A 152 -12.17 20.31 1.77
CA ILE A 152 -10.93 20.86 2.34
C ILE A 152 -10.72 20.32 3.75
N GLU A 153 -11.74 20.33 4.60
CA GLU A 153 -11.69 19.81 5.97
C GLU A 153 -11.35 18.32 5.98
N HIS A 154 -11.93 17.53 5.08
CA HIS A 154 -11.59 16.12 4.90
C HIS A 154 -10.10 15.93 4.54
N ASN A 155 -9.57 16.71 3.60
CA ASN A 155 -8.15 16.63 3.22
C ASN A 155 -7.23 16.99 4.39
N ILE A 156 -7.59 17.99 5.20
CA ILE A 156 -6.84 18.34 6.42
C ILE A 156 -6.85 17.18 7.42
N GLU A 157 -7.99 16.49 7.57
CA GLU A 157 -8.07 15.31 8.42
C GLU A 157 -7.20 14.17 7.90
N VAL A 158 -7.22 13.90 6.59
CA VAL A 158 -6.33 12.91 5.96
C VAL A 158 -4.86 13.22 6.24
N ILE A 159 -4.44 14.50 6.17
CA ILE A 159 -3.08 14.92 6.52
C ILE A 159 -2.77 14.61 7.99
N LYS A 160 -3.68 14.91 8.92
CA LYS A 160 -3.46 14.61 10.35
C LYS A 160 -3.27 13.11 10.60
N GLN A 161 -4.08 12.27 9.95
CA GLN A 161 -3.92 10.81 9.99
C GLN A 161 -2.57 10.39 9.41
N GLY A 162 -2.18 10.96 8.26
CA GLY A 162 -0.86 10.73 7.64
C GLY A 162 0.29 11.09 8.58
N VAL A 163 0.27 12.28 9.19
CA VAL A 163 1.28 12.72 10.17
C VAL A 163 1.35 11.77 11.37
N ALA A 164 0.19 11.35 11.90
CA ALA A 164 0.14 10.40 13.01
C ALA A 164 0.82 9.06 12.65
N LEU A 165 0.66 8.61 11.40
CA LEU A 165 1.27 7.40 10.85
C LEU A 165 2.74 7.59 10.40
N GLY A 166 3.22 8.82 10.27
CA GLY A 166 4.55 9.14 9.75
C GLY A 166 4.64 9.24 8.22
N SER A 167 3.50 9.39 7.54
CA SER A 167 3.46 9.76 6.12
C SER A 167 3.85 11.22 5.93
N GLU A 168 4.57 11.52 4.86
CA GLU A 168 5.07 12.86 4.55
C GLU A 168 4.34 13.52 3.38
N SER A 169 3.36 12.84 2.79
CA SER A 169 2.68 13.31 1.58
C SER A 169 1.20 12.93 1.53
N LEU A 170 0.43 13.81 0.90
CA LEU A 170 -0.97 13.60 0.55
C LEU A 170 -1.09 13.52 -0.97
N THR A 171 -1.78 12.50 -1.47
CA THR A 171 -2.24 12.42 -2.85
C THR A 171 -3.72 12.81 -2.93
N VAL A 172 -4.02 13.79 -3.78
CA VAL A 172 -5.38 14.21 -4.10
C VAL A 172 -5.65 13.89 -5.57
N TRP A 173 -6.60 12.98 -5.80
CA TRP A 173 -7.07 12.59 -7.13
C TRP A 173 -8.51 13.06 -7.35
#